data_AF-A0A9X0AP64-F1
#
_entry.id   AF-A0A9X0AP64-F1
#
_cell.length_a   1.000
_cell.length_b   1.000
_cell.length_c   1.000
_cell.angle_alpha   90.00
_cell.angle_beta   90.00
_cell.angle_gamma   90.00
#
_symmetry.space_group_name_H-M   'P 1'
#
loop_
_entity.id
_entity.type
_entity.pdbx_description
1 polymer ?
#
loop_
_entity_poly.entity_id
_entity_poly.type
_entity_poly.pdbx_seq_one_letter_code
_entity_poly.pdbx_strand_id
1 'polypeptide(L)'
;MPCTELALLPLTSPLSPRLIPKLRTAKHVLETAAGYPCHFYQQVENSSYIYIVGTWESPEHHERFIPSVENLGLFDLLKGEVVVGVGVGETVEGRGIRMWHCECGGFFYPFLALMVGAVLD
;
A
#
# COMPACT_ATOMS: atom_id res chain seq x y z
N MET A 1 -1.64 -4.48 -19.94
CA MET A 1 -1.86 -5.80 -19.33
C MET A 1 -1.96 -5.60 -17.83
N PRO A 2 -2.70 -6.44 -17.08
CA PRO A 2 -2.79 -6.32 -15.64
C PRO A 2 -1.42 -6.35 -14.98
N CYS A 3 -1.23 -5.50 -13.96
CA CYS A 3 0.00 -5.43 -13.18
C CYS A 3 -0.31 -5.60 -11.69
N THR A 4 0.67 -6.13 -10.97
CA THR A 4 0.62 -6.17 -9.50
C THR A 4 1.30 -4.92 -8.97
N GLU A 5 0.64 -4.22 -8.06
CA GLU A 5 1.23 -3.17 -7.26
C GLU A 5 1.75 -3.77 -5.96
N LEU A 6 3.00 -3.44 -5.62
CA LEU A 6 3.54 -3.61 -4.27
C LEU A 6 3.83 -2.22 -3.72
N ALA A 7 3.12 -1.81 -2.67
CA ALA A 7 3.42 -0.58 -1.94
C ALA A 7 3.88 -0.88 -0.51
N LEU A 8 4.87 -0.15 -0.04
CA LEU A 8 5.39 -0.19 1.31
C LEU A 8 5.04 1.11 2.02
N LEU A 9 4.31 1.00 3.12
CA LEU A 9 3.88 2.09 3.98
C LEU A 9 4.68 2.02 5.29
N PRO A 10 5.61 2.96 5.53
CA PRO A 10 6.25 3.10 6.82
C PRO A 10 5.29 3.75 7.80
N LEU A 11 5.07 3.12 8.95
CA LEU A 11 4.27 3.67 10.02
C LEU A 11 5.09 4.62 10.90
N THR A 12 4.44 5.63 11.46
CA THR A 12 5.03 6.52 12.47
C THR A 12 5.10 5.85 13.86
N SER A 13 4.25 4.86 14.09
CA SER A 13 4.19 4.06 15.31
C SER A 13 3.69 2.64 14.98
N PRO A 14 3.94 1.64 15.85
CA PRO A 14 3.44 0.29 15.63
C PRO A 14 1.92 0.25 15.41
N LEU A 15 1.47 -0.73 14.63
CA LEU A 15 0.06 -0.92 14.29
C LEU A 15 -0.83 -0.87 15.53
N SER A 16 -1.74 0.10 15.57
CA SER A 16 -2.67 0.31 16.67
C SER A 16 -4.09 -0.10 16.28
N PRO A 17 -4.95 -0.49 17.24
CA PRO A 17 -6.37 -0.76 16.96
C PRO A 17 -7.12 0.41 16.32
N ARG A 18 -6.63 1.65 16.50
CA ARG A 18 -7.19 2.87 15.90
C ARG A 18 -6.82 3.04 14.42
N LEU A 19 -5.71 2.44 13.99
CA LEU A 19 -5.26 2.48 12.61
C LEU A 19 -6.00 1.45 11.74
N ILE A 20 -6.35 0.29 12.29
CA ILE A 20 -7.09 -0.78 11.59
C ILE A 20 -8.32 -0.28 10.81
N PRO A 21 -9.28 0.49 11.39
CA PRO A 21 -10.43 0.96 10.62
C PRO A 21 -10.04 1.90 9.47
N LYS A 22 -8.99 2.72 9.63
CA LYS A 22 -8.47 3.57 8.55
C LYS A 22 -7.90 2.72 7.41
N LEU A 23 -7.15 1.67 7.72
CA LEU A 23 -6.62 0.73 6.73
C LEU A 23 -7.73 -0.03 6.02
N ARG A 24 -8.83 -0.39 6.70
CA ARG A 24 -10.01 -0.99 6.05
C ARG A 24 -10.67 -0.04 5.06
N THR A 25 -10.81 1.23 5.42
CA THR A 25 -11.30 2.25 4.50
C THR A 25 -10.37 2.41 3.29
N ALA A 26 -9.05 2.45 3.52
CA ALA A 26 -8.06 2.51 2.44
C ALA A 26 -8.16 1.29 1.51
N LYS A 27 -8.26 0.08 2.06
CA LYS A 27 -8.51 -1.16 1.29
C LYS A 27 -9.75 -1.03 0.42
N HIS A 28 -10.87 -0.58 0.99
CA HIS A 28 -12.11 -0.45 0.24
C HIS A 28 -12.01 0.56 -0.91
N VAL A 29 -11.33 1.71 -0.71
CA VAL A 29 -11.10 2.70 -1.76
C VAL A 29 -10.24 2.11 -2.89
N LEU A 30 -9.15 1.42 -2.54
CA LEU A 30 -8.25 0.78 -3.51
C LEU A 30 -8.97 -0.31 -4.32
N GLU A 31 -9.72 -1.19 -3.66
CA GLU A 31 -10.48 -2.26 -4.32
C GLU A 31 -11.58 -1.70 -5.24
N THR A 32 -12.25 -0.63 -4.81
CA THR A 32 -13.29 0.03 -5.61
C THR A 32 -12.71 0.69 -6.86
N ALA A 33 -11.56 1.37 -6.72
CA ALA A 33 -10.90 2.02 -7.85
C ALA A 33 -10.30 1.01 -8.83
N ALA A 34 -9.64 -0.03 -8.31
CA ALA A 34 -8.97 -1.02 -9.14
C ALA A 34 -9.94 -2.03 -9.78
N GLY A 35 -11.03 -2.36 -9.09
CA GLY A 35 -11.93 -3.47 -9.46
C GLY A 35 -11.37 -4.85 -9.13
N TYR A 36 -10.29 -4.94 -8.34
CA TYR A 36 -9.63 -6.17 -7.94
C TYR A 36 -9.38 -6.21 -6.42
N PRO A 37 -9.20 -7.39 -5.81
CA PRO A 37 -8.84 -7.52 -4.41
C PRO A 37 -7.52 -6.82 -4.05
N CYS A 38 -7.44 -6.33 -2.82
CA CYS A 38 -6.26 -5.69 -2.26
C CYS A 38 -5.94 -6.28 -0.88
N HIS A 39 -4.66 -6.58 -0.64
CA HIS A 39 -4.21 -7.23 0.58
C HIS A 39 -3.23 -6.36 1.35
N PHE A 40 -3.39 -6.33 2.68
CA PHE A 40 -2.54 -5.59 3.60
C PHE A 40 -1.81 -6.57 4.49
N TYR A 41 -0.50 -6.46 4.54
CA TYR A 41 0.35 -7.31 5.35
C TYR A 41 1.30 -6.49 6.23
N GLN A 42 1.60 -6.95 7.42
CA GLN A 42 2.58 -6.34 8.32
C GLN A 42 3.87 -7.14 8.25
N GLN A 43 5.01 -6.45 8.13
CA GLN A 43 6.30 -7.12 8.11
C GLN A 43 6.59 -7.79 9.47
N VAL A 44 7.06 -9.03 9.44
CA VAL A 44 7.36 -9.83 10.64
C VAL A 44 8.59 -9.31 11.37
N GLU A 45 9.66 -9.01 10.64
CA GLU A 45 10.93 -8.56 11.24
C GLU A 45 10.85 -7.11 11.75
N ASN A 46 9.96 -6.30 11.18
CA ASN A 46 9.79 -4.91 11.57
C ASN A 46 8.33 -4.45 11.40
N SER A 47 7.59 -4.49 12.49
CA SER A 47 6.17 -4.12 12.55
C SER A 47 5.86 -2.65 12.21
N SER A 48 6.89 -1.82 12.00
CA SER A 48 6.74 -0.44 11.51
C SER A 48 6.47 -0.37 10.00
N TYR A 49 6.37 -1.49 9.30
CA TYR A 49 6.09 -1.53 7.88
C TYR A 49 4.84 -2.33 7.56
N ILE A 50 4.00 -1.73 6.72
CA ILE A 50 2.86 -2.40 6.09
C ILE A 50 3.12 -2.49 4.59
N TYR A 51 2.86 -3.65 4.01
CA TYR A 51 2.81 -3.90 2.59
C TYR A 51 1.37 -3.89 2.11
N ILE A 52 1.12 -3.21 0.99
CA ILE A 52 -0.10 -3.30 0.22
C ILE A 52 0.24 -4.07 -1.06
N VAL A 53 -0.54 -5.11 -1.32
CA VAL A 53 -0.47 -5.88 -2.56
C VAL A 53 -1.79 -5.71 -3.29
N GLY A 54 -1.77 -4.94 -4.38
CA GLY A 54 -2.92 -4.64 -5.22
C GLY A 54 -2.77 -5.20 -6.62
N THR A 55 -3.89 -5.32 -7.34
CA THR A 55 -3.89 -5.63 -8.78
C THR A 55 -4.58 -4.50 -9.52
N TRP A 56 -3.98 -4.06 -10.63
CA TRP A 56 -4.56 -3.04 -11.50
C TRP A 56 -4.71 -3.58 -12.91
N GLU A 57 -5.70 -3.08 -13.64
CA GLU A 57 -5.95 -3.47 -15.04
C GLU A 57 -4.75 -3.15 -15.96
N SER A 58 -4.06 -2.05 -15.67
CA SER A 58 -2.80 -1.69 -16.31
C SER A 58 -2.03 -0.67 -15.45
N PRO A 59 -0.72 -0.49 -15.68
CA PRO A 59 0.04 0.59 -15.05
C PRO A 59 -0.60 1.96 -15.26
N GLU A 60 -1.10 2.24 -16.47
CA GLU A 60 -1.75 3.52 -16.81
C GLU A 60 -3.07 3.73 -16.06
N HIS A 61 -3.82 2.66 -15.78
CA HIS A 61 -5.00 2.74 -14.92
C HIS A 61 -4.60 3.17 -13.51
N HIS A 62 -3.57 2.55 -12.93
CA HIS A 62 -3.04 2.94 -11.64
C HIS A 62 -2.52 4.39 -11.63
N GLU A 63 -1.77 4.80 -12.67
CA GLU A 63 -1.26 6.18 -12.79
C GLU A 63 -2.36 7.23 -12.84
N ARG A 64 -3.54 6.92 -13.41
CA ARG A 64 -4.72 7.79 -13.36
C ARG A 64 -5.36 7.87 -11.98
N PHE A 65 -5.24 6.80 -11.19
CA PHE A 65 -5.74 6.78 -9.81
C PHE A 65 -4.85 7.59 -8.85
N ILE A 66 -3.53 7.62 -9.06
CA ILE A 66 -2.60 8.34 -8.16
C ILE A 66 -3.02 9.81 -7.90
N PRO A 67 -3.35 10.64 -8.91
CA PRO A 67 -3.77 12.02 -8.69
C PRO A 67 -5.27 12.18 -8.37
N SER A 68 -6.02 11.09 -8.22
CA SER A 68 -7.47 11.13 -7.97
C SER A 68 -7.81 11.72 -6.59
N VAL A 69 -9.02 12.27 -6.44
CA VAL A 69 -9.52 12.82 -5.17
C VAL A 69 -9.59 11.72 -4.12
N GLU A 70 -9.94 10.50 -4.54
CA GLU A 70 -10.04 9.31 -3.73
C GLU A 70 -8.68 8.95 -3.11
N ASN A 71 -7.62 8.86 -3.93
CA ASN A 71 -6.28 8.56 -3.44
C ASN A 71 -5.72 9.69 -2.57
N LEU A 72 -5.93 10.95 -2.96
CA LEU A 72 -5.53 12.12 -2.16
C LEU A 72 -6.22 12.13 -0.78
N GLY A 73 -7.49 11.73 -0.72
CA GLY A 73 -8.23 11.56 0.54
C GLY A 73 -7.63 10.49 1.47
N LEU A 74 -6.92 9.48 0.93
CA LEU A 74 -6.23 8.48 1.74
C LEU A 74 -5.03 9.07 2.49
N PHE A 75 -4.31 10.03 1.89
CA PHE A 75 -3.21 10.72 2.58
C PHE A 75 -3.71 11.52 3.77
N ASP A 76 -4.87 12.17 3.65
CA ASP A 76 -5.51 12.89 4.76
C ASP A 76 -6.01 11.92 5.84
N LEU A 77 -6.62 10.79 5.45
CA LEU A 77 -7.10 9.76 6.37
C LEU A 77 -5.97 9.15 7.20
N LEU A 78 -4.82 8.90 6.56
CA LEU A 78 -3.64 8.24 7.15
C LEU A 78 -2.61 9.24 7.71
N LYS A 79 -2.93 10.54 7.69
CA LYS A 79 -2.05 11.60 8.17
C LYS A 79 -1.64 11.37 9.62
N GLY A 80 -0.34 11.44 9.87
CA GLY A 80 0.26 11.22 11.18
C GLY A 80 0.44 9.75 11.57
N GLU A 81 -0.14 8.80 10.82
CA GLU A 81 0.02 7.35 11.03
C GLU A 81 1.08 6.75 10.09
N VAL A 82 1.22 7.33 8.89
CA VAL A 82 2.16 6.90 7.85
C VAL A 82 3.17 8.02 7.60
N VAL A 83 4.44 7.63 7.41
CA VAL A 83 5.50 8.54 6.96
C VAL A 83 5.31 8.78 5.47
N VAL A 84 4.67 9.89 5.13
CA VAL A 84 4.57 10.37 3.75
C VAL A 84 5.87 11.11 3.45
N GLY A 85 6.58 10.68 2.40
CA GLY A 85 7.75 11.41 1.91
C GLY A 85 7.35 12.81 1.42
N VAL A 86 8.31 13.74 1.29
CA VAL A 86 8.01 15.10 0.80
C VAL A 86 7.86 15.04 -0.72
N GLY A 87 6.77 14.47 -1.22
CA GLY A 87 6.50 14.32 -2.65
C GLY A 87 6.39 12.88 -3.12
N VAL A 88 5.61 12.67 -4.18
CA VAL A 88 5.50 11.37 -4.86
C VAL A 88 6.89 10.99 -5.39
N GLY A 89 7.54 10.03 -4.74
CA GLY A 89 8.89 9.57 -5.10
C GLY A 89 10.05 10.17 -4.29
N GLU A 90 9.83 11.18 -3.45
CA GLU A 90 10.88 11.76 -2.60
C GLU A 90 10.75 11.26 -1.15
N THR A 91 11.61 10.34 -0.76
CA THR A 91 11.67 9.83 0.61
C THR A 91 12.41 10.79 1.54
N VAL A 92 11.85 11.12 2.71
CA VAL A 92 12.61 11.81 3.78
C VAL A 92 13.58 10.80 4.37
N GLU A 93 14.90 10.97 4.18
CA GLU A 93 15.91 10.05 4.72
C GLU A 93 15.72 8.57 4.32
N GLY A 94 15.16 8.28 3.13
CA GLY A 94 14.82 6.90 2.75
C GLY A 94 13.57 6.35 3.46
N ARG A 95 12.83 7.19 4.19
CA ARG A 95 11.53 6.88 4.83
C ARG A 95 10.42 7.64 4.11
N GLY A 96 9.53 6.90 3.50
CA GLY A 96 8.41 7.38 2.70
C GLY A 96 7.67 6.21 2.10
N ILE A 97 6.44 6.44 1.61
CA ILE A 97 5.73 5.43 0.83
C ILE A 97 6.57 5.09 -0.40
N ARG A 98 6.83 3.80 -0.61
CA ARG A 98 7.49 3.29 -1.80
C ARG A 98 6.55 2.37 -2.54
N MET A 99 6.64 2.35 -3.86
CA MET A 99 5.71 1.62 -4.69
C MET A 99 6.39 1.11 -5.94
N TRP A 100 6.03 -0.10 -6.33
CA TRP A 100 6.55 -0.77 -7.51
C TRP A 100 5.40 -1.42 -8.27
N HIS A 101 5.48 -1.36 -9.60
CA HIS A 101 4.68 -2.24 -10.46
C HIS A 101 5.51 -3.45 -10.83
N CYS A 102 4.97 -4.63 -10.56
CA CYS A 102 5.55 -5.89 -10.97
C CYS A 102 4.79 -6.41 -12.20
N GLU A 103 5.54 -6.79 -13.24
CA GLU A 103 4.96 -7.46 -14.41
C GLU A 103 4.38 -8.83 -14.01
N CYS A 104 3.24 -9.17 -14.60
CA CYS A 104 2.53 -10.42 -14.33
C CYS A 104 3.37 -11.62 -14.82
N GLY A 105 4.11 -12.26 -13.91
CA GLY A 105 4.89 -13.47 -14.21
C GLY A 105 6.08 -13.79 -13.29
N GLY A 106 6.51 -12.86 -12.43
CA GLY A 106 7.71 -13.05 -11.60
C GLY A 106 7.42 -13.31 -10.12
N PHE A 107 7.28 -14.57 -9.71
CA PHE A 107 7.78 -15.15 -8.44
C PHE A 107 7.61 -14.39 -7.08
N PHE A 108 6.67 -13.47 -6.90
CA PHE A 108 6.62 -12.68 -5.65
C PHE A 108 5.78 -13.29 -4.50
N TYR A 109 4.80 -14.13 -4.82
CA TYR A 109 3.86 -14.67 -3.81
C TYR A 109 4.51 -15.52 -2.69
N PRO A 110 5.42 -16.47 -2.96
CA PRO A 110 5.95 -17.31 -1.88
C PRO A 110 6.96 -16.57 -0.99
N PHE A 111 7.71 -15.59 -1.52
CA PHE A 111 8.72 -14.87 -0.74
C PHE A 111 8.14 -13.75 0.13
N LEU A 112 7.11 -13.04 -0.35
CA LEU A 112 6.44 -12.03 0.48
C LEU A 112 5.74 -12.70 1.65
N ALA A 113 5.01 -13.80 1.43
CA ALA A 113 4.27 -14.53 2.45
C ALA A 113 5.13 -15.07 3.61
N LEU A 114 6.43 -15.30 3.39
CA LEU A 114 7.35 -15.74 4.44
C LEU A 114 7.80 -14.60 5.37
N MET A 115 7.66 -13.35 4.94
CA MET A 115 8.19 -12.17 5.61
C MET A 115 7.10 -11.25 6.19
N VAL A 116 5.82 -11.55 5.93
CA VAL A 116 4.70 -10.67 6.29
C VAL A 116 3.49 -11.46 6.81
N GLY A 117 2.80 -10.95 7.83
CA GLY A 117 1.54 -11.48 8.35
C GLY A 117 0.33 -10.67 7.86
N ALA A 118 -0.79 -11.32 7.58
CA ALA A 118 -2.00 -10.62 7.13
C ALA A 118 -2.57 -9.69 8.21
N VAL A 119 -2.98 -8.48 7.81
CA VAL A 119 -3.53 -7.45 8.71
C VAL A 119 -5.05 -7.37 8.61
N LEU A 120 -5.58 -7.53 7.40
CA LEU A 120 -6.99 -7.33 7.05
C LEU A 120 -7.50 -8.53 6.25
N ASP A 121 -7.67 -9.66 6.94
CA ASP A 121 -8.46 -10.80 6.45
C ASP A 121 -9.93 -10.64 6.86
#